data_AF-A0A9L0RIQ5-F1
#
_entry.id   AF-A0A9L0RIQ5-F1
#
_cell.length_a   1.000
_cell.length_b   1.000
_cell.length_c   1.000
_cell.angle_alpha   90.00
_cell.angle_beta   90.00
_cell.angle_gamma   90.00
#
_symmetry.space_group_name_H-M   'P 1'
#
loop_
_entity.id
_entity.type
_entity.pdbx_description
1 polymer ?
#
loop_
_entity_poly.entity_id
_entity_poly.type
_entity_poly.pdbx_seq_one_letter_code
_entity_poly.pdbx_strand_id
1 'polypeptide(L)'
;MWSSGERPNSSHTPHSVCRWPPGLTPGSMFSRAPLLLALIVLGPHVYRCGFVDIGKNTSFFRMCVEFAKFQFNQAQPDEYAYKLLWVGRSQREHLTWIYLMDLQMGRTICKKHDEDIDNCPLQEGPGEKQMGRTICKKHDEDIDNCPLQEGPGEKQVGCTFIVDARPWFSQFTLLNSTCV
;
A
#
# COMPACT_ATOMS: atom_id res chain seq x y z
N MET A 1 4.55 7.01 34.91
CA MET A 1 5.84 7.65 34.58
C MET A 1 5.83 7.92 33.09
N TRP A 2 5.69 9.18 32.69
CA TRP A 2 5.65 9.60 31.29
C TRP A 2 7.05 9.50 30.68
N SER A 3 7.13 8.96 29.47
CA SER A 3 8.11 9.39 28.47
C SER A 3 7.40 9.53 27.14
N SER A 4 7.17 10.77 26.78
CA SER A 4 6.89 11.25 25.44
C SER A 4 8.06 10.84 24.53
N GLY A 5 7.77 10.11 23.46
CA GLY A 5 8.73 9.74 22.42
C GLY A 5 8.02 9.77 21.07
N GLU A 6 8.62 10.49 20.14
CA GLU A 6 8.00 11.03 18.93
C GLU A 6 7.53 9.97 17.92
N ARG A 7 6.54 10.35 17.09
CA ARG A 7 6.10 9.61 15.91
C ARG A 7 7.31 9.28 15.02
N PRO A 8 7.49 8.03 14.54
CA PRO A 8 8.54 7.76 13.59
C PRO A 8 8.22 8.50 12.28
N ASN A 9 9.12 9.41 11.95
CA ASN A 9 9.09 10.23 10.76
C ASN A 9 9.06 9.34 9.51
N SER A 10 8.08 9.57 8.65
CA SER A 10 7.86 8.89 7.39
C SER A 10 8.89 9.33 6.34
N SER A 11 10.15 8.90 6.44
CA SER A 11 11.12 9.29 5.41
C SER A 11 12.44 8.50 5.35
N HIS A 12 12.49 7.19 5.59
CA HIS A 12 13.71 6.44 5.24
C HIS A 12 13.40 5.04 4.73
N THR A 13 13.18 4.92 3.41
CA THR A 13 13.39 3.65 2.71
C THR A 13 14.91 3.43 2.55
N PRO A 14 15.45 2.24 2.85
CA PRO A 14 16.87 1.97 2.66
C PRO A 14 17.16 1.99 1.15
N HIS A 15 17.99 2.93 0.72
CA HIS A 15 18.42 3.04 -0.67
C HIS A 15 19.45 1.94 -0.99
N SER A 16 19.03 0.89 -1.69
CA SER A 16 19.98 0.10 -2.47
C SER A 16 20.49 0.95 -3.65
N VAL A 17 21.81 1.02 -3.83
CA VAL A 17 22.45 1.70 -4.96
C VAL A 17 22.91 0.60 -5.91
N CYS A 18 22.32 0.49 -7.10
CA CYS A 18 22.84 -0.42 -8.12
C CYS A 18 23.91 0.31 -8.93
N ARG A 19 25.12 -0.24 -8.93
CA ARG A 19 26.17 0.15 -9.87
C ARG A 19 25.96 -0.70 -11.14
N TRP A 20 25.81 -0.07 -12.30
CA TRP A 20 25.79 -0.82 -13.57
C TRP A 20 27.12 -1.59 -13.74
N PRO A 21 27.10 -2.84 -14.26
CA PRO A 21 28.30 -3.41 -14.85
C PRO A 21 28.68 -2.55 -16.07
N PRO A 22 29.94 -2.09 -16.19
CA PRO A 22 30.36 -1.32 -17.36
C PRO A 22 30.28 -2.21 -18.61
N GLY A 23 29.47 -1.84 -19.62
CA GLY A 23 29.58 -2.49 -20.93
C GLY A 23 28.38 -2.58 -21.88
N LEU A 24 27.28 -1.84 -21.72
CA LEU A 24 26.19 -1.87 -22.72
C LEU A 24 25.75 -0.47 -23.16
N THR A 25 26.36 0.03 -24.24
CA THR A 25 25.80 1.10 -25.09
C THR A 25 25.75 0.59 -26.53
N PRO A 26 24.58 0.62 -27.21
CA PRO A 26 24.50 0.34 -28.65
C PRO A 26 24.89 1.62 -29.40
N GLY A 27 26.10 1.66 -29.95
CA GLY A 27 26.59 2.83 -30.67
C GLY A 27 27.94 2.63 -31.35
N SER A 28 27.86 2.43 -32.66
CA SER A 28 28.81 2.86 -33.70
C SER A 28 30.24 2.27 -33.76
N MET A 29 30.46 1.47 -34.81
CA MET A 29 31.77 1.29 -35.43
C MET A 29 32.26 2.63 -35.97
N PHE A 30 33.31 3.22 -35.39
CA PHE A 30 34.07 4.30 -36.04
C PHE A 30 35.56 4.05 -35.90
N SER A 31 36.23 4.09 -37.05
CA SER A 31 37.64 3.77 -37.28
C SER A 31 38.63 4.68 -36.53
N ARG A 32 39.81 4.11 -36.27
CA ARG A 32 40.95 4.64 -35.48
C ARG A 32 41.51 6.00 -35.97
N ALA A 33 41.70 6.97 -35.06
CA ALA A 33 42.83 7.94 -34.98
C ALA A 33 42.71 8.85 -33.71
N PRO A 34 43.81 9.46 -33.18
CA PRO A 34 44.08 9.50 -31.73
C PRO A 34 43.81 10.81 -30.96
N LEU A 35 43.58 10.63 -29.64
CA LEU A 35 43.83 11.46 -28.44
C LEU A 35 43.55 12.98 -28.49
N LEU A 36 42.31 13.35 -28.14
CA LEU A 36 42.01 14.58 -27.40
C LEU A 36 41.58 14.18 -25.98
N LEU A 37 42.39 14.54 -24.97
CA LEU A 37 42.07 14.38 -23.55
C LEU A 37 41.02 15.43 -23.14
N ALA A 38 39.76 15.15 -23.45
CA ALA A 38 38.64 15.77 -22.75
C ALA A 38 38.31 14.89 -21.54
N LEU A 39 38.83 15.25 -20.36
CA LEU A 39 38.37 14.68 -19.09
C LEU A 39 36.98 15.23 -18.78
N ILE A 40 35.95 14.70 -19.43
CA ILE A 40 34.60 14.80 -18.91
C ILE A 40 34.55 13.80 -17.76
N VAL A 41 34.72 14.27 -16.52
CA VAL A 41 34.38 13.48 -15.34
C VAL A 41 32.86 13.39 -15.29
N LEU A 42 32.28 12.51 -16.10
CA LEU A 42 30.95 11.98 -15.84
C LEU A 42 31.09 11.12 -14.58
N GLY A 43 31.01 11.77 -13.42
CA GLY A 43 30.85 11.06 -12.15
C GLY A 43 29.74 10.03 -12.33
N PRO A 44 29.87 8.81 -11.80
CA PRO A 44 28.88 7.77 -12.00
C PRO A 44 27.51 8.36 -11.67
N HIS A 45 26.62 8.43 -12.67
CA HIS A 45 25.25 8.87 -12.44
C HIS A 45 24.70 7.97 -11.33
N VAL A 46 24.53 8.53 -10.13
CA VAL A 46 24.05 7.79 -8.97
C VAL A 46 22.60 7.45 -9.27
N TYR A 47 22.39 6.27 -9.82
CA TYR A 47 21.07 5.80 -10.19
C TYR A 47 20.39 5.25 -8.93
N ARG A 48 19.23 5.81 -8.57
CA ARG A 48 18.43 5.30 -7.45
C ARG A 48 17.81 3.97 -7.87
N CYS A 49 18.34 2.86 -7.34
CA CYS A 49 17.92 1.51 -7.69
C CYS A 49 17.14 0.90 -6.53
N GLY A 50 15.84 1.14 -6.50
CA GLY A 50 14.96 0.63 -5.47
C GLY A 50 13.55 1.13 -5.70
N PHE A 51 12.74 1.11 -4.66
CA PHE A 51 11.38 1.62 -4.73
C PHE A 51 11.37 3.14 -4.92
N VAL A 52 10.69 3.58 -5.98
CA VAL A 52 10.41 4.99 -6.27
C VAL A 52 8.90 5.22 -6.18
N ASP A 53 8.51 6.37 -5.63
CA ASP A 53 7.10 6.74 -5.55
C ASP A 53 6.53 6.94 -6.97
N ILE A 54 5.32 6.45 -7.15
CA ILE A 54 4.54 6.56 -8.37
C ILE A 54 3.15 7.11 -8.07
N GLY A 55 2.49 7.64 -9.10
CA GLY A 55 1.12 8.09 -8.98
C GLY A 55 0.16 6.93 -8.72
N LYS A 56 -0.74 7.10 -7.75
CA LYS A 56 -1.81 6.13 -7.43
C LYS A 56 -2.80 5.88 -8.57
N ASN A 57 -2.81 6.78 -9.56
CA ASN A 57 -3.70 6.71 -10.73
C ASN A 57 -3.08 5.98 -11.92
N THR A 58 -1.83 5.51 -11.83
CA THR A 58 -1.23 4.72 -12.91
C THR A 58 -1.99 3.40 -13.07
N SER A 59 -2.31 3.03 -14.32
CA SER A 59 -3.15 1.86 -14.65
C SER A 59 -2.64 0.57 -14.02
N PHE A 60 -1.35 0.25 -14.16
CA PHE A 60 -0.75 -0.95 -13.59
C PHE A 60 -0.77 -0.97 -12.06
N PHE A 61 -0.57 0.18 -11.42
CA PHE A 61 -0.67 0.26 -9.97
C PHE A 61 -2.10 -0.02 -9.50
N ARG A 62 -3.11 0.58 -10.14
CA ARG A 62 -4.53 0.29 -9.85
C ARG A 62 -4.85 -1.19 -10.02
N MET A 63 -4.39 -1.81 -11.09
CA MET A 63 -4.58 -3.25 -11.31
C MET A 63 -3.90 -4.10 -10.21
N CYS A 64 -2.72 -3.70 -9.73
CA CYS A 64 -2.06 -4.40 -8.63
C CYS A 64 -2.81 -4.25 -7.30
N VAL A 65 -3.42 -3.08 -7.04
CA VAL A 65 -4.26 -2.85 -5.86
C VAL A 65 -5.48 -3.77 -5.88
N GLU A 66 -6.17 -3.85 -7.01
CA GLU A 66 -7.32 -4.76 -7.19
C GLU A 66 -6.92 -6.22 -7.01
N PHE A 67 -5.80 -6.62 -7.61
CA PHE A 67 -5.24 -7.96 -7.45
C PHE A 67 -4.90 -8.27 -5.98
N ALA A 68 -4.25 -7.35 -5.28
CA ALA A 68 -3.89 -7.53 -3.87
C ALA A 68 -5.14 -7.64 -2.98
N LYS A 69 -6.15 -6.78 -3.18
CA LYS A 69 -7.45 -6.83 -2.50
C LYS A 69 -8.14 -8.19 -2.72
N PHE A 70 -8.13 -8.67 -3.95
CA PHE A 70 -8.71 -9.97 -4.30
C PHE A 70 -7.99 -11.12 -3.59
N GLN A 71 -6.65 -11.16 -3.66
CA GLN A 71 -5.84 -12.19 -2.99
C GLN A 71 -6.05 -12.18 -1.47
N PHE A 72 -6.11 -10.99 -0.87
CA PHE A 72 -6.40 -10.84 0.54
C PHE A 72 -7.77 -11.43 0.91
N ASN A 73 -8.83 -11.04 0.19
CA ASN A 73 -10.18 -11.55 0.45
C ASN A 73 -10.26 -13.08 0.34
N GLN A 74 -9.60 -13.67 -0.67
CA GLN A 74 -9.56 -15.12 -0.85
C GLN A 74 -8.81 -15.84 0.27
N ALA A 75 -7.71 -15.27 0.76
CA ALA A 75 -6.88 -15.88 1.79
C ALA A 75 -7.43 -15.71 3.22
N GLN A 76 -8.20 -14.65 3.48
CA GLN A 76 -8.78 -14.43 4.80
C GLN A 76 -9.79 -15.54 5.16
N PRO A 77 -9.88 -15.98 6.41
CA PRO A 77 -10.88 -16.98 6.83
C PRO A 77 -12.27 -16.39 7.09
N ASP A 78 -12.38 -15.07 7.24
CA ASP A 78 -13.65 -14.37 7.48
C ASP A 78 -14.66 -14.65 6.35
N GLU A 79 -15.96 -14.78 6.64
CA GLU A 79 -16.98 -14.98 5.59
C GLU A 79 -17.26 -13.68 4.81
N TYR A 80 -16.97 -12.54 5.44
CA TYR A 80 -17.28 -11.22 4.94
C TYR A 80 -16.16 -10.65 4.07
N ALA A 81 -16.54 -9.83 3.10
CA ALA A 81 -15.61 -9.16 2.22
C ALA A 81 -14.93 -7.99 2.93
N TYR A 82 -13.75 -7.62 2.43
CA TYR A 82 -13.00 -6.45 2.82
C TYR A 82 -12.86 -5.55 1.60
N LYS A 83 -13.18 -4.27 1.77
CA LYS A 83 -13.02 -3.27 0.71
C LYS A 83 -11.86 -2.34 1.02
N LEU A 84 -11.31 -1.74 -0.02
CA LEU A 84 -10.23 -0.77 0.11
C LEU A 84 -10.78 0.55 0.70
N LEU A 85 -10.15 1.03 1.78
CA LEU A 85 -10.42 2.34 2.38
C LEU A 85 -9.45 3.38 1.84
N TRP A 86 -8.16 3.02 1.86
CA TRP A 86 -7.10 3.95 1.55
C TRP A 86 -5.85 3.24 1.05
N VAL A 87 -5.15 3.90 0.13
CA VAL A 87 -3.83 3.50 -0.33
C VAL A 87 -2.80 4.40 0.34
N GLY A 88 -1.85 3.80 1.06
CA GLY A 88 -0.70 4.47 1.64
C GLY A 88 0.44 4.62 0.66
N ARG A 89 1.47 3.80 0.82
CA ARG A 89 2.59 3.75 -0.14
C ARG A 89 2.09 3.34 -1.52
N SER A 90 2.63 3.99 -2.54
CA SER A 90 2.44 3.65 -3.95
C SER A 90 3.79 3.73 -4.64
N GLN A 91 4.53 2.63 -4.59
CA GLN A 91 5.90 2.57 -5.07
C GLN A 91 6.09 1.49 -6.13
N ARG A 92 7.05 1.70 -7.02
CA ARG A 92 7.52 0.72 -7.99
C ARG A 92 9.02 0.57 -7.86
N GLU A 93 9.51 -0.66 -7.89
CA GLU A 93 10.94 -0.91 -7.92
C GLU A 93 11.51 -0.51 -9.30
N HIS A 94 12.60 0.24 -9.25
CA HIS A 94 13.20 0.88 -10.40
C HIS A 94 13.51 -0.10 -11.56
N LEU A 95 13.15 0.25 -12.80
CA LEU A 95 13.24 -0.58 -14.02
C LEU A 95 12.50 -1.93 -13.98
N THR A 96 11.75 -2.20 -12.93
CA THR A 96 10.93 -3.41 -12.83
C THR A 96 9.44 -3.07 -12.96
N TRP A 97 8.62 -4.12 -12.87
CA TRP A 97 7.17 -4.04 -12.70
C TRP A 97 6.73 -4.59 -11.34
N ILE A 98 7.62 -4.49 -10.35
CA ILE A 98 7.35 -4.88 -8.97
C ILE A 98 6.83 -3.65 -8.21
N TYR A 99 5.67 -3.79 -7.60
CA TYR A 99 4.97 -2.73 -6.88
C TYR A 99 4.95 -3.03 -5.39
N LEU A 100 5.25 -2.01 -4.60
CA LEU A 100 5.10 -2.01 -3.15
C LEU A 100 3.97 -1.05 -2.77
N MET A 101 2.98 -1.56 -2.06
CA MET A 101 1.81 -0.80 -1.67
C MET A 101 1.38 -1.09 -0.24
N ASP A 102 0.91 -0.05 0.45
CA ASP A 102 0.18 -0.23 1.71
C ASP A 102 -1.30 0.01 1.44
N LEU A 103 -2.14 -0.92 1.85
CA LEU A 103 -3.59 -0.85 1.71
C LEU A 103 -4.20 -0.91 3.11
N GLN A 104 -5.04 0.08 3.42
CA GLN A 104 -6.00 -0.04 4.51
C GLN A 104 -7.29 -0.61 3.95
N MET A 105 -7.77 -1.68 4.57
CA MET A 105 -8.98 -2.36 4.17
C MET A 105 -9.96 -2.41 5.34
N GLY A 106 -11.24 -2.23 5.05
CA GLY A 106 -12.31 -2.28 6.02
C GLY A 106 -13.21 -3.46 5.73
N ARG A 107 -13.56 -4.21 6.77
CA ARG A 107 -14.56 -5.27 6.67
C ARG A 107 -15.91 -4.68 6.25
N THR A 108 -16.64 -5.39 5.41
CA THR A 108 -17.97 -5.01 4.96
C THR A 108 -19.04 -5.90 5.59
N ILE A 109 -20.31 -5.59 5.34
CA ILE A 109 -21.43 -6.46 5.71
C ILE A 109 -21.76 -7.51 4.64
N CYS A 110 -21.14 -7.44 3.47
CA CYS A 110 -21.36 -8.37 2.36
C CYS A 110 -20.46 -9.60 2.48
N LYS A 111 -20.90 -10.71 1.88
CA LYS A 111 -20.09 -11.92 1.77
C LYS A 111 -19.05 -11.78 0.66
N LYS A 112 -17.98 -12.56 0.75
CA LYS A 112 -16.85 -12.55 -0.21
C LYS A 112 -17.18 -12.86 -1.66
N HIS A 113 -18.34 -13.44 -1.93
CA HIS A 113 -18.78 -13.84 -3.26
C HIS A 113 -20.03 -13.09 -3.72
N ASP A 114 -20.36 -11.98 -3.06
CA ASP A 114 -21.40 -11.08 -3.55
C ASP A 114 -20.87 -10.31 -4.77
N GLU A 115 -21.74 -10.07 -5.76
CA GLU A 115 -21.34 -9.55 -7.07
C GLU A 115 -20.83 -8.10 -7.04
N ASP A 116 -21.14 -7.35 -5.99
CA ASP A 116 -20.85 -5.91 -5.87
C ASP A 116 -20.23 -5.53 -4.51
N ILE A 117 -19.02 -6.02 -4.26
CA ILE A 117 -18.27 -5.71 -3.03
C ILE A 117 -17.85 -4.24 -2.99
N ASP A 118 -17.61 -3.61 -4.14
CA ASP A 118 -17.10 -2.23 -4.19
C ASP A 118 -18.15 -1.21 -3.73
N ASN A 119 -19.43 -1.45 -4.02
CA ASN A 119 -20.53 -0.64 -3.49
C ASN A 119 -21.02 -1.10 -2.11
N CYS A 120 -20.43 -2.17 -1.54
CA CYS A 120 -20.87 -2.68 -0.25
C CYS A 120 -20.55 -1.71 0.90
N PRO A 121 -21.49 -1.43 1.81
CA PRO A 121 -21.23 -0.61 2.98
C PRO A 121 -20.22 -1.28 3.91
N LEU A 122 -19.41 -0.45 4.58
CA LEU A 122 -18.52 -0.93 5.63
C LEU A 122 -19.34 -1.50 6.76
N GLN A 123 -18.74 -2.47 7.45
CA GLN A 123 -19.22 -2.82 8.76
C GLN A 123 -18.90 -1.66 9.70
N GLU A 124 -19.92 -0.88 10.01
CA GLU A 124 -19.86 0.08 11.10
C GLU A 124 -19.47 -0.68 12.39
N GLY A 125 -18.39 -0.23 13.02
CA GLY A 125 -18.19 -0.53 14.44
C GLY A 125 -19.21 0.28 15.26
N PRO A 126 -19.44 -0.02 16.54
CA PRO A 126 -20.42 0.69 17.37
C PRO A 126 -20.09 2.16 17.66
N GLY A 127 -19.12 2.77 16.97
CA GLY A 127 -18.58 4.07 17.35
C GLY A 127 -18.10 4.93 16.18
N GLU A 128 -19.03 5.60 15.52
CA GLU A 128 -18.81 6.98 15.07
C GLU A 128 -20.01 7.85 15.48
N LYS A 129 -19.76 8.96 16.18
CA LYS A 129 -20.75 9.87 16.78
C LYS A 129 -21.39 10.73 15.67
N GLN A 130 -22.68 11.10 15.73
CA GLN A 130 -23.23 12.07 16.69
C GLN A 130 -24.54 11.61 17.38
N MET A 131 -24.55 10.43 17.99
CA MET A 131 -25.38 10.11 19.17
C MET A 131 -24.96 8.71 19.64
N GLY A 132 -24.01 8.61 20.58
CA GLY A 132 -23.62 7.29 21.10
C GLY A 132 -24.78 6.67 21.89
N ARG A 133 -25.10 5.39 21.64
CA ARG A 133 -26.10 4.66 22.42
C ARG A 133 -25.52 4.41 23.82
N THR A 134 -26.20 4.92 24.83
CA THR A 134 -25.81 4.71 26.23
C THR A 134 -26.46 3.41 26.74
N ILE A 135 -25.95 2.86 27.85
CA ILE A 135 -26.57 1.68 28.48
C ILE A 135 -27.84 2.02 29.30
N CYS A 136 -28.13 3.31 29.49
CA CYS A 136 -29.24 3.80 30.30
C CYS A 136 -30.57 3.82 29.54
N LYS A 137 -31.68 3.79 30.29
CA LYS A 137 -33.05 3.94 29.76
C LYS A 137 -33.42 5.42 29.64
N LYS A 138 -34.49 5.67 28.88
CA LYS A 138 -34.95 7.02 28.50
C LYS A 138 -35.42 7.93 29.66
N HIS A 139 -35.55 7.38 30.88
CA HIS A 139 -36.02 8.08 32.07
C HIS A 139 -35.11 7.84 33.28
N ASP A 140 -33.85 7.49 33.06
CA ASP A 140 -32.90 7.39 34.17
C ASP A 140 -32.55 8.79 34.67
N GLU A 141 -32.38 8.93 35.98
CA GLU A 141 -32.23 10.24 36.65
C GLU A 141 -30.82 10.84 36.49
N ASP A 142 -29.88 10.08 35.94
CA ASP A 142 -28.48 10.48 35.72
C ASP A 142 -28.03 10.17 34.27
N ILE A 143 -28.74 10.77 33.30
CA ILE A 143 -28.39 10.65 31.88
C ILE A 143 -27.02 11.30 31.60
N ASP A 144 -26.67 12.35 32.32
CA ASP A 144 -25.45 13.13 32.10
C ASP A 144 -24.16 12.39 32.49
N ASN A 145 -24.22 11.39 33.39
CA ASN A 145 -23.09 10.50 33.70
C ASN A 145 -23.23 9.08 33.15
N CYS A 146 -24.15 8.83 32.21
CA CYS A 146 -24.40 7.48 31.74
C CYS A 146 -23.22 6.90 30.92
N PRO A 147 -22.74 5.68 31.23
CA PRO A 147 -21.67 5.03 30.47
C PRO A 147 -22.06 4.76 29.01
N LEU A 148 -21.10 4.94 28.11
CA LEU A 148 -21.23 4.50 26.73
C LEU A 148 -21.13 2.96 26.66
N GLN A 149 -21.86 2.36 25.73
CA GLN A 149 -21.80 0.94 25.47
C GLN A 149 -20.42 0.56 24.88
N GLU A 150 -19.66 -0.32 25.53
CA GLU A 150 -18.37 -0.83 25.04
C GLU A 150 -18.55 -1.97 24.03
N GLY A 151 -18.01 -1.78 22.80
CA GLY A 151 -17.96 -2.77 21.73
C GLY A 151 -17.03 -2.31 20.59
N PRO A 152 -16.42 -3.22 19.81
CA PRO A 152 -15.24 -2.92 18.99
C PRO A 152 -15.60 -2.08 17.76
N GLY A 153 -14.97 -0.90 17.65
CA GLY A 153 -14.98 -0.03 16.48
C GLY A 153 -14.56 -0.73 15.18
N GLU A 154 -14.73 -0.04 14.05
CA GLU A 154 -14.58 -0.56 12.68
C GLU A 154 -13.40 -1.55 12.54
N LYS A 155 -13.68 -2.75 12.01
CA LYS A 155 -12.65 -3.76 11.76
C LYS A 155 -11.83 -3.38 10.53
N GLN A 156 -10.89 -2.44 10.73
CA GLN A 156 -9.91 -2.03 9.74
C GLN A 156 -8.62 -2.87 9.92
N VAL A 157 -7.97 -3.16 8.80
CA VAL A 157 -6.68 -3.87 8.78
C VAL A 157 -5.73 -3.14 7.84
N GLY A 158 -4.49 -2.97 8.29
CA GLY A 158 -3.42 -2.37 7.49
C GLY A 158 -2.54 -3.47 6.92
N CYS A 159 -2.36 -3.50 5.61
CA CYS A 159 -1.51 -4.50 4.96
C CYS A 159 -0.49 -3.86 4.01
N THR A 160 0.72 -4.41 3.98
CA THR A 160 1.74 -4.14 2.98
C THR A 160 1.80 -5.31 2.00
N PHE A 161 1.75 -5.00 0.70
CA PHE A 161 1.82 -5.97 -0.38
C PHE A 161 2.98 -5.67 -1.33
N ILE A 162 3.60 -6.74 -1.83
CA ILE A 162 4.56 -6.70 -2.94
C ILE A 162 4.01 -7.53 -4.08
N VAL A 163 3.79 -6.92 -5.25
CA VAL A 163 3.17 -7.57 -6.42
C VAL A 163 4.06 -7.39 -7.65
N ASP A 164 4.40 -8.49 -8.32
CA ASP A 164 5.01 -8.48 -9.67
C ASP A 164 3.89 -8.48 -10.71
N ALA A 165 3.84 -7.46 -11.56
CA ALA A 165 2.89 -7.38 -12.67
C ALA A 165 3.64 -7.51 -13.99
N ARG A 166 3.44 -8.59 -14.73
CA ARG A 166 4.11 -8.82 -16.02
C ARG A 166 3.18 -8.45 -17.17
N PRO A 167 3.29 -7.24 -17.75
CA PRO A 167 2.28 -6.73 -18.69
C PRO A 167 2.16 -7.58 -19.96
N TRP A 168 3.29 -8.10 -20.43
CA TRP A 168 3.40 -8.94 -21.63
C TRP A 168 2.63 -10.26 -21.54
N PHE A 169 2.38 -10.74 -20.31
CA PHE A 169 1.70 -12.00 -20.04
C PHE A 169 0.36 -11.78 -19.33
N SER A 170 -0.06 -10.53 -19.13
CA SER A 170 -1.25 -10.16 -18.33
C SER A 170 -1.30 -10.89 -16.98
N GLN A 171 -0.13 -11.10 -16.37
CA GLN A 171 0.03 -11.94 -15.19
C GLN A 171 0.41 -11.10 -13.98
N PHE A 172 -0.21 -11.39 -12.84
CA PHE A 172 0.12 -10.80 -11.56
C PHE A 172 0.57 -11.89 -10.59
N THR A 173 1.57 -11.62 -9.77
CA THR A 173 2.08 -12.55 -8.76
C THR A 173 2.24 -11.82 -7.44
N LEU A 174 1.62 -12.35 -6.40
CA LEU A 174 1.82 -11.87 -5.04
C LEU A 174 3.17 -12.39 -4.54
N LEU A 175 4.13 -11.50 -4.34
CA LEU A 175 5.46 -11.84 -3.84
C LEU A 175 5.50 -11.85 -2.31
N ASN A 176 4.78 -10.92 -1.67
CA ASN A 176 4.71 -10.81 -0.21
C ASN A 176 3.42 -10.09 0.24
N SER A 177 2.90 -10.49 1.39
CA SER A 177 1.80 -9.83 2.09
C SER A 177 2.00 -9.89 3.60
N THR A 178 1.98 -8.74 4.27
CA THR A 178 2.04 -8.64 5.73
C THR A 178 0.95 -7.71 6.23
N CYS A 179 0.19 -8.12 7.23
CA CYS A 179 -0.93 -7.34 7.78
C CYS A 179 -0.77 -7.16 9.30
N VAL A 180 -1.25 -6.04 9.82
CA VAL A 180 -1.25 -5.65 11.24
C VAL A 180 -2.62 -5.20 11.71
#